data_AF-A0A3D8GWP1-F1
#
_entry.id   AF-A0A3D8GWP1-F1
#
_cell.length_a   1.000
_cell.length_b   1.000
_cell.length_c   1.000
_cell.angle_alpha   90.00
_cell.angle_beta   90.00
_cell.angle_gamma   90.00
#
_symmetry.space_group_name_H-M   'P 1'
#
loop_
_entity.id
_entity.type
_entity.pdbx_description
1 polymer ?
#
loop_
_entity_poly.entity_id
_entity_poly.type
_entity_poly.pdbx_seq_one_letter_code
_entity_poly.pdbx_strand_id
1 'polypeptide(L)'
;MRYHLAAAFLFWSLGLLHPTLPDEWIASSMIAGLIAFLLFIKESRESVRFRYLDLAAKAEQKGLEELTFFTGRFVEIKDGVPPLNKDFTYIVFYNGEYEIPLFCRNTAVAQKAALSRKKIRVYYEDYILVDIEEVG
;
A
#
# COMPACT_ATOMS: atom_id res chain seq x y z
N MET A 1 -4.71 -13.46 -10.07
CA MET A 1 -5.50 -13.13 -8.85
C MET A 1 -6.79 -13.93 -8.78
N ARG A 2 -7.77 -13.71 -9.68
CA ARG A 2 -9.07 -14.41 -9.66
C ARG A 2 -8.97 -15.94 -9.76
N TYR A 3 -8.03 -16.45 -10.56
CA TYR A 3 -7.81 -17.89 -10.74
C TYR A 3 -7.30 -18.59 -9.48
N HIS A 4 -6.35 -18.01 -8.77
CA HIS A 4 -5.83 -18.56 -7.52
C HIS A 4 -6.88 -18.57 -6.41
N LEU A 5 -7.72 -17.53 -6.33
CA LEU A 5 -8.85 -17.51 -5.39
C LEU A 5 -9.92 -18.56 -5.74
N ALA A 6 -10.28 -18.68 -7.02
CA ALA A 6 -11.21 -19.70 -7.48
C ALA A 6 -10.68 -21.12 -7.22
N ALA A 7 -9.39 -21.36 -7.47
CA ALA A 7 -8.73 -22.63 -7.18
C ALA A 7 -8.73 -22.95 -5.68
N ALA A 8 -8.46 -21.96 -4.81
CA ALA A 8 -8.52 -22.13 -3.37
C ALA A 8 -9.91 -22.60 -2.90
N PHE A 9 -10.97 -21.93 -3.38
CA PHE A 9 -12.34 -22.33 -3.06
C PHE A 9 -12.71 -23.70 -3.63
N LEU A 10 -12.27 -24.01 -4.85
CA LEU A 10 -12.51 -25.31 -5.45
C LEU A 10 -11.88 -26.42 -4.60
N PHE A 11 -10.60 -26.30 -4.24
CA PHE A 11 -9.92 -27.32 -3.44
C PHE A 11 -10.49 -27.48 -2.02
N TRP A 12 -10.86 -26.38 -1.36
CA TRP A 12 -11.51 -26.47 -0.06
C TRP A 12 -12.92 -27.03 -0.14
N SER A 13 -13.69 -26.68 -1.17
CA SER A 13 -15.03 -27.25 -1.37
C SER A 13 -14.99 -28.76 -1.63
N LEU A 14 -13.98 -29.25 -2.38
CA LEU A 14 -13.76 -30.68 -2.58
C LEU A 14 -13.49 -31.42 -1.27
N GLY A 15 -12.62 -30.87 -0.41
CA GLY A 15 -12.28 -31.47 0.89
C GLY A 15 -13.41 -31.43 1.91
N LEU A 16 -14.28 -30.42 1.86
CA LEU A 16 -15.38 -30.24 2.82
C LEU A 16 -16.68 -30.95 2.43
N LEU A 17 -16.98 -31.05 1.13
CA LEU A 17 -18.27 -31.53 0.63
C LEU A 17 -18.27 -33.02 0.25
N HIS A 18 -17.11 -33.65 0.18
CA HIS A 18 -16.97 -35.07 -0.16
C HIS A 18 -16.33 -35.87 0.98
N PRO A 19 -17.05 -36.12 2.09
CA PRO A 19 -16.54 -36.86 3.24
C PRO A 19 -16.28 -38.35 2.93
N THR A 20 -16.64 -38.82 1.73
CA THR A 20 -16.37 -40.18 1.24
C THR A 20 -14.98 -40.31 0.60
N LEU A 21 -14.24 -39.20 0.43
CA LEU A 21 -12.86 -39.24 -0.04
C LEU A 21 -11.94 -39.84 1.03
N PRO A 22 -10.86 -40.53 0.65
CA PRO A 22 -9.84 -40.95 1.60
C PRO A 22 -9.20 -39.73 2.29
N ASP A 23 -8.85 -39.86 3.56
CA ASP A 23 -8.29 -38.77 4.38
C ASP A 23 -7.07 -38.10 3.72
N GLU A 24 -6.24 -38.88 3.03
CA GLU A 24 -5.07 -38.39 2.28
C GLU A 24 -5.46 -37.39 1.18
N TRP A 25 -6.59 -37.63 0.49
CA TRP A 25 -7.10 -36.77 -0.57
C TRP A 25 -7.75 -35.51 -0.01
N ILE A 26 -8.44 -35.63 1.14
CA ILE A 26 -8.98 -34.48 1.87
C ILE A 26 -7.83 -33.58 2.32
N ALA A 27 -6.81 -34.14 2.96
CA ALA A 27 -5.63 -33.41 3.42
C ALA A 27 -4.89 -32.72 2.25
N SER A 28 -4.67 -33.45 1.15
CA SER A 28 -4.02 -32.91 -0.05
C SER A 28 -4.81 -31.76 -0.66
N SER A 29 -6.14 -31.87 -0.71
CA SER A 29 -7.03 -30.81 -1.21
C SER A 29 -6.99 -29.58 -0.30
N MET A 30 -6.99 -29.77 1.02
CA MET A 30 -6.89 -28.66 1.97
C MET A 30 -5.56 -27.90 1.86
N ILE A 31 -4.45 -28.63 1.68
CA ILE A 31 -3.12 -28.05 1.45
C ILE A 31 -3.06 -27.32 0.10
N ALA A 32 -3.56 -27.92 -0.97
CA ALA A 32 -3.61 -27.29 -2.29
C ALA A 32 -4.42 -25.99 -2.27
N GLY A 33 -5.56 -25.98 -1.56
CA GLY A 33 -6.37 -24.78 -1.36
C GLY A 33 -5.61 -23.68 -0.60
N LEU A 34 -4.88 -24.05 0.45
CA LEU A 34 -4.04 -23.10 1.19
C LEU A 34 -2.93 -22.51 0.31
N ILE A 35 -2.23 -23.33 -0.47
CA ILE A 35 -1.18 -22.87 -1.38
C ILE A 35 -1.76 -21.88 -2.41
N ALA A 36 -2.89 -22.23 -3.03
CA ALA A 36 -3.58 -21.36 -3.98
C ALA A 36 -4.00 -20.03 -3.33
N PHE A 37 -4.48 -20.06 -2.09
CA PHE A 37 -4.83 -18.85 -1.36
C PHE A 37 -3.62 -17.97 -1.04
N LEU A 38 -2.49 -18.55 -0.65
CA LEU A 38 -1.24 -17.81 -0.43
C LEU A 38 -0.74 -17.13 -1.72
N LEU A 39 -0.85 -17.82 -2.86
CA LEU A 39 -0.54 -17.23 -4.18
C LEU A 39 -1.49 -16.07 -4.52
N PHE A 40 -2.78 -16.21 -4.23
CA PHE A 40 -3.75 -15.12 -4.38
C PHE A 40 -3.36 -13.90 -3.51
N ILE A 41 -2.98 -14.11 -2.24
CA ILE A 41 -2.54 -13.02 -1.37
C ILE A 41 -1.31 -12.32 -1.96
N LYS A 42 -0.31 -13.09 -2.42
CA LYS A 42 0.89 -12.55 -3.04
C LYS A 42 0.55 -11.67 -4.26
N GLU A 43 -0.23 -12.19 -5.20
CA GLU A 43 -0.64 -11.45 -6.41
C GLU A 43 -1.47 -10.21 -6.08
N SER A 44 -2.33 -10.30 -5.07
CA SER A 44 -3.14 -9.15 -4.63
C SER A 44 -2.24 -8.03 -4.10
N ARG A 45 -1.22 -8.36 -3.31
CA ARG A 45 -0.23 -7.39 -2.82
C ARG A 45 0.58 -6.78 -3.96
N GLU A 46 1.02 -7.59 -4.92
CA GLU A 46 1.75 -7.10 -6.09
C GLU A 46 0.89 -6.17 -6.95
N SER A 47 -0.38 -6.53 -7.19
CA SER A 47 -1.34 -5.72 -7.93
C SER A 47 -1.59 -4.36 -7.28
N VAL A 48 -1.82 -4.34 -5.95
CA VAL A 48 -1.97 -3.08 -5.20
C VAL A 48 -0.69 -2.25 -5.30
N ARG A 49 0.49 -2.86 -5.15
CA ARG A 49 1.77 -2.16 -5.31
C ARG A 49 1.91 -1.52 -6.69
N PHE A 50 1.66 -2.26 -7.76
CA PHE A 50 1.75 -1.72 -9.13
C PHE A 50 0.78 -0.56 -9.34
N ARG A 51 -0.43 -0.64 -8.80
CA ARG A 51 -1.38 0.48 -8.85
C ARG A 51 -0.87 1.72 -8.14
N TYR A 52 -0.28 1.58 -6.95
CA TYR A 52 0.29 2.73 -6.22
C TYR A 52 1.52 3.31 -6.93
N LEU A 53 2.34 2.47 -7.57
CA LEU A 53 3.45 2.94 -8.41
C LEU A 53 2.96 3.74 -9.62
N ASP A 54 1.89 3.28 -10.28
CA ASP A 54 1.27 4.01 -11.39
C ASP A 54 0.64 5.33 -10.93
N LEU A 55 -0.06 5.33 -9.79
CA LEU A 55 -0.60 6.56 -9.19
C LEU A 55 0.51 7.55 -8.85
N ALA A 56 1.61 7.08 -8.26
CA ALA A 56 2.74 7.93 -7.93
C ALA A 56 3.43 8.49 -9.19
N ALA A 57 3.67 7.66 -10.20
CA ALA A 57 4.23 8.10 -11.46
C ALA A 57 3.37 9.16 -12.15
N LYS A 58 2.04 9.04 -12.08
CA LYS A 58 1.11 10.04 -12.60
C LYS A 58 1.11 11.33 -11.77
N ALA A 59 1.06 11.22 -10.45
CA ALA A 59 1.05 12.37 -9.55
C ALA A 59 2.34 13.21 -9.68
N GLU A 60 3.50 12.55 -9.80
CA GLU A 60 4.80 13.19 -9.95
C GLU A 60 5.01 13.86 -11.33
N GLN A 61 4.18 13.56 -12.32
CA GLN A 61 4.21 14.22 -13.63
C GLN A 61 3.36 15.51 -13.69
N LYS A 62 2.50 15.74 -12.69
CA LYS A 62 1.64 16.92 -12.64
C LYS A 62 2.42 18.16 -12.20
N GLY A 63 1.98 19.35 -12.65
CA GLY A 63 2.43 20.62 -12.07
C GLY A 63 1.95 20.78 -10.63
N LEU A 64 2.65 21.58 -9.81
CA LEU A 64 2.28 21.81 -8.41
C LEU A 64 0.88 22.44 -8.27
N GLU A 65 0.49 23.24 -9.24
CA GLU A 65 -0.82 23.90 -9.36
C GLU A 65 -1.99 22.93 -9.58
N GLU A 66 -1.70 21.72 -10.06
CA GLU A 66 -2.71 20.67 -10.29
C GLU A 66 -2.86 19.74 -9.08
N LEU A 67 -1.97 19.85 -8.08
CA LEU A 67 -1.98 19.01 -6.91
C LEU A 67 -2.88 19.56 -5.81
N THR A 68 -3.42 18.65 -5.00
CA THR A 68 -4.06 19.05 -3.75
C THR A 68 -2.97 19.48 -2.76
N PHE A 69 -3.25 20.49 -1.94
CA PHE A 69 -2.32 20.93 -0.93
C PHE A 69 -2.98 21.24 0.40
N PHE A 70 -2.23 21.05 1.47
CA PHE A 70 -2.55 21.60 2.79
C PHE A 70 -1.30 22.18 3.43
N THR A 71 -1.50 22.99 4.46
CA THR A 71 -0.39 23.52 5.26
C THR A 71 -0.43 22.89 6.64
N GLY A 72 0.70 22.33 7.08
CA GLY A 72 0.78 21.59 8.33
C GLY A 72 2.20 21.50 8.86
N ARG A 73 2.46 20.53 9.72
CA ARG A 73 3.79 20.21 10.23
C ARG A 73 4.07 18.72 10.05
N PHE A 74 5.34 18.38 9.85
CA PHE A 74 5.80 17.00 9.92
C PHE A 74 5.57 16.46 11.34
N VAL A 75 5.12 15.21 11.44
CA VAL A 75 4.95 14.49 12.72
C VAL A 75 6.00 13.40 12.82
N GLU A 76 5.94 12.42 11.94
CA GLU A 76 6.87 11.28 11.94
C GLU A 76 6.92 10.58 10.59
N ILE A 77 7.99 9.81 10.39
CA ILE A 77 8.03 8.72 9.42
C ILE A 77 7.71 7.47 10.22
N LYS A 78 6.66 6.75 9.85
CA LYS A 78 6.27 5.53 10.56
C LYS A 78 7.30 4.44 10.28
N ASP A 79 7.97 3.99 11.33
CA ASP A 79 8.87 2.85 11.29
C ASP A 79 8.08 1.54 11.07
N GLY A 80 8.53 0.73 10.11
CA GLY A 80 7.92 -0.56 9.78
C GLY A 80 8.09 -0.92 8.31
N VAL A 81 7.78 -2.17 7.95
CA VAL A 81 7.67 -2.56 6.53
C VAL A 81 6.40 -1.92 5.99
N PRO A 82 6.47 -0.94 5.07
CA PRO A 82 5.28 -0.29 4.54
C PRO A 82 4.36 -1.34 3.92
N PRO A 83 3.03 -1.20 4.04
CA PRO A 83 2.09 -2.13 3.41
C PRO A 83 2.33 -2.25 1.88
N LEU A 84 2.95 -1.23 1.28
CA LEU A 84 3.24 -1.07 -0.14
C LEU A 84 4.72 -1.24 -0.53
N ASN A 85 5.52 -2.01 0.22
CA ASN A 85 6.93 -2.35 -0.07
C ASN A 85 7.94 -1.20 0.19
N LYS A 86 9.24 -1.52 0.05
CA LYS A 86 10.42 -0.64 0.15
C LYS A 86 10.39 0.60 -0.76
N ASP A 87 9.44 0.66 -1.69
CA ASP A 87 9.38 1.70 -2.72
C ASP A 87 8.81 3.02 -2.18
N PHE A 88 8.12 2.98 -1.04
CA PHE A 88 7.47 4.14 -0.43
C PHE A 88 7.84 4.31 1.03
N THR A 89 8.07 5.55 1.43
CA THR A 89 8.15 5.98 2.82
C THR A 89 6.77 6.41 3.29
N TYR A 90 6.32 5.91 4.43
CA TYR A 90 5.03 6.30 5.02
C TYR A 90 5.24 7.47 5.99
N ILE A 91 4.71 8.63 5.63
CA ILE A 91 4.96 9.90 6.31
C ILE A 91 3.64 10.45 6.86
N VAL A 92 3.67 10.93 8.10
CA VAL A 92 2.50 11.54 8.74
C VAL A 92 2.73 13.03 8.94
N PHE A 93 1.75 13.82 8.52
CA PHE A 93 1.69 15.26 8.75
C PHE A 93 0.51 15.61 9.64
N TYR A 94 0.56 16.75 10.34
CA TYR A 94 -0.57 17.29 11.08
C TYR A 94 -0.99 18.63 10.48
N ASN A 95 -2.23 18.76 10.04
CA ASN A 95 -2.73 19.97 9.38
C ASN A 95 -3.25 21.04 10.36
N GLY A 96 -3.39 20.73 11.64
CA GLY A 96 -4.03 21.61 12.63
C GLY A 96 -5.24 20.96 13.32
N GLU A 97 -5.86 19.98 12.67
CA GLU A 97 -7.07 19.29 13.16
C GLU A 97 -6.84 17.79 13.31
N TYR A 98 -6.22 17.15 12.31
CA TYR A 98 -5.99 15.71 12.27
C TYR A 98 -4.66 15.35 11.61
N GLU A 99 -4.25 14.10 11.83
CA GLU A 99 -3.09 13.50 11.17
C GLU A 99 -3.44 13.03 9.76
N ILE A 100 -2.61 13.40 8.79
CA ILE A 100 -2.74 13.06 7.38
C ILE A 100 -1.57 12.16 6.99
N PRO A 101 -1.82 10.85 6.83
CA PRO A 101 -0.81 9.93 6.35
C PRO A 101 -0.68 9.96 4.83
N LEU A 102 0.55 9.99 4.33
CA LEU A 102 0.88 9.99 2.90
C LEU A 102 2.02 9.00 2.59
N PHE A 103 2.00 8.45 1.39
CA PHE A 103 3.06 7.62 0.84
C PHE A 103 3.97 8.46 -0.06
N CYS A 104 5.25 8.50 0.26
CA CYS A 104 6.25 9.26 -0.49
C CYS A 104 7.22 8.31 -1.18
N ARG A 105 7.31 8.39 -2.52
CA ARG A 105 8.31 7.63 -3.29
C ARG A 105 9.65 8.33 -3.35
N ASN A 106 9.64 9.66 -3.35
CA ASN A 106 10.85 10.47 -3.46
C ASN A 106 11.55 10.61 -2.11
N THR A 107 12.70 9.96 -1.97
CA THR A 107 13.49 9.97 -0.74
C THR A 107 13.99 11.37 -0.36
N ALA A 108 14.25 12.26 -1.32
CA ALA A 108 14.67 13.62 -1.04
C ALA A 108 13.54 14.44 -0.41
N VAL A 109 12.31 14.29 -0.89
CA VAL A 109 11.12 14.93 -0.30
C VAL A 109 10.85 14.40 1.10
N ALA A 110 10.98 13.09 1.30
CA ALA A 110 10.85 12.47 2.62
C ALA A 110 11.89 13.00 3.63
N GLN A 111 13.15 13.12 3.21
CA GLN A 111 14.21 13.68 4.04
C GLN A 111 14.00 15.17 4.34
N LYS A 112 13.56 15.95 3.33
CA LYS A 112 13.21 17.36 3.49
C LYS A 112 12.09 17.52 4.53
N ALA A 113 11.09 16.64 4.53
CA ALA A 113 10.01 16.66 5.52
C ALA A 113 10.54 16.40 6.93
N ALA A 114 11.35 15.34 7.08
CA ALA A 114 11.89 14.91 8.38
C ALA A 114 12.84 15.93 9.01
N LEU A 115 13.53 16.73 8.21
CA LEU A 115 14.43 17.78 8.67
C LEU A 115 13.72 19.12 8.96
N SER A 116 12.50 19.30 8.46
CA SER A 116 11.76 20.55 8.66
C SER A 116 11.23 20.67 10.09
N ARG A 117 11.59 21.78 10.74
CA ARG A 117 11.04 22.16 12.06
C ARG A 117 9.92 23.21 11.95
N LYS A 118 9.59 23.61 10.73
CA LYS A 118 8.67 24.72 10.45
C LYS A 118 7.33 24.19 9.96
N LYS A 119 6.39 25.13 9.78
CA LYS A 119 5.18 24.87 9.02
C LYS A 119 5.58 24.64 7.55
N ILE A 120 5.00 23.62 6.94
CA ILE A 120 5.25 23.23 5.55
C ILE A 120 3.93 23.15 4.81
N ARG A 121 3.96 23.54 3.53
CA ARG A 121 2.92 23.23 2.57
C ARG A 121 3.24 21.89 1.95
N VAL A 122 2.27 21.00 1.95
CA VAL A 122 2.39 19.62 1.50
C VAL A 122 1.57 19.48 0.23
N TYR A 123 2.20 19.06 -0.87
CA TYR A 123 1.57 18.85 -2.17
C TYR A 123 1.42 17.35 -2.44
N TYR A 124 0.20 16.92 -2.69
CA TYR A 124 -0.15 15.52 -2.80
C TYR A 124 -1.31 15.28 -3.78
N GLU A 125 -1.42 14.05 -4.25
CA GLU A 125 -2.55 13.55 -5.03
C GLU A 125 -3.02 12.24 -4.39
N ASP A 126 -4.32 12.12 -4.11
CA ASP A 126 -4.88 11.00 -3.34
C ASP A 126 -4.14 10.79 -2.01
N TYR A 127 -3.26 9.79 -1.96
CA TYR A 127 -2.42 9.43 -0.82
C TYR A 127 -0.92 9.52 -1.12
N ILE A 128 -0.55 10.04 -2.30
CA ILE A 128 0.84 10.16 -2.73
C ILE A 128 1.38 11.55 -2.42
N LEU A 129 2.41 11.62 -1.60
CA LEU A 129 3.20 12.84 -1.40
C LEU A 129 4.09 13.07 -2.62
N VAL A 130 3.97 14.25 -3.23
CA VAL A 130 4.75 14.64 -4.41
C VAL A 130 5.87 15.60 -4.02
N ASP A 131 5.56 16.67 -3.31
CA ASP A 131 6.55 17.66 -2.84
C ASP A 131 6.09 18.38 -1.57
N ILE A 132 7.00 19.12 -0.95
CA ILE A 132 6.75 20.01 0.18
C ILE A 132 7.48 21.34 0.01
N GLU A 133 6.94 22.41 0.58
CA GLU A 133 7.57 23.73 0.64
C GLU A 133 7.54 24.27 2.06
N GLU A 134 8.65 24.87 2.53
CA GLU A 134 8.62 25.58 3.82
C GLU A 134 7.78 26.85 3.70
N VAL A 135 6.85 27.04 4.62
CA VAL A 135 6.07 28.26 4.74
C VAL A 135 6.64 29.02 5.93
N GLY A 136 7.25 30.18 5.65
CA GLY A 136 7.93 31.04 6.61
C GLY A 136 7.08 31.42 7.81
#